data_AF-A0AAV5BKK8-F1
#
_entry.id   AF-A0AAV5BKK8-F1
#
_cell.length_a   1.000
_cell.length_b   1.000
_cell.length_c   1.000
_cell.angle_alpha   90.00
_cell.angle_beta   90.00
_cell.angle_gamma   90.00
#
_symmetry.space_group_name_H-M   'P 1'
#
loop_
_entity.id
_entity.type
_entity.pdbx_description
1 polymer ?
#
loop_
_entity_poly.entity_id
_entity_poly.type
_entity_poly.pdbx_seq_one_letter_code
_entity_poly.pdbx_strand_id
1 'polypeptide(L)'
;MRILDFGGRSIKEDMMDALPAELCLKIFHLLDHQSLASAPQVCRKWRTLTSDDELWRKVFNDRWGADAAAFYAPEGARSWKDVFVAQDRCDRYGL
;
A
#
# COMPACT_ATOMS: atom_id res chain seq x y z
N MET A 1 35.76 -0.72 30.75
CA MET A 1 34.82 -1.87 30.68
C MET A 1 33.89 -1.59 29.51
N ARG A 2 34.09 -2.28 28.37
CA ARG A 2 33.33 -2.05 27.13
C ARG A 2 31.97 -2.71 27.28
N ILE A 3 30.93 -1.90 27.45
CA ILE A 3 29.55 -2.37 27.35
C ILE A 3 29.35 -2.69 25.87
N LEU A 4 29.02 -3.94 25.61
CA LEU A 4 28.78 -4.49 24.29
C LEU A 4 27.68 -3.66 23.62
N ASP A 5 28.04 -2.94 22.55
CA ASP A 5 27.08 -2.56 21.51
C ASP A 5 26.42 -3.84 21.03
N PHE A 6 25.24 -4.14 21.58
CA PHE A 6 24.31 -5.13 21.05
C PHE A 6 23.86 -4.61 19.69
N GLY A 7 24.72 -4.84 18.68
CA GLY A 7 24.37 -4.82 17.28
C GLY A 7 23.41 -5.97 16.99
N GLY A 8 22.18 -5.88 17.52
CA GLY A 8 21.02 -6.57 16.97
C GLY A 8 20.59 -5.82 15.72
N ARG A 9 21.43 -5.79 14.68
CA ARG A 9 21.03 -5.27 13.38
C ARG A 9 19.98 -6.25 12.85
N SER A 10 18.72 -5.85 12.95
CA SER A 10 17.54 -6.62 12.60
C SER A 10 17.69 -7.23 11.22
N ILE A 11 18.03 -8.52 11.14
CA ILE A 11 18.11 -9.28 9.85
C ILE A 11 16.74 -9.27 9.12
N LYS A 12 15.67 -8.84 9.79
CA LYS A 12 14.33 -8.66 9.20
C LYS A 12 14.17 -7.36 8.42
N GLU A 13 14.96 -6.32 8.70
CA GLU A 13 14.85 -5.02 8.03
C GLU A 13 15.44 -5.08 6.61
N ASP A 14 16.49 -5.88 6.39
CA ASP A 14 17.17 -5.96 5.08
C ASP A 14 16.39 -6.75 4.00
N MET A 15 15.63 -7.79 4.36
CA MET A 15 14.92 -8.61 3.37
C MET A 15 13.75 -7.86 2.72
N MET A 16 13.07 -7.01 3.50
CA MET A 16 11.98 -6.19 2.98
C MET A 16 12.49 -4.98 2.20
N ASP A 17 13.64 -4.41 2.57
CA ASP A 17 14.27 -3.33 1.81
C ASP A 17 14.84 -3.82 0.47
N ALA A 18 15.29 -5.07 0.39
CA ALA A 18 15.77 -5.70 -0.84
C ALA A 18 14.67 -6.02 -1.88
N LEU A 19 13.39 -5.99 -1.51
CA LEU A 19 12.31 -6.29 -2.44
C LEU A 19 12.08 -5.12 -3.43
N PRO A 20 12.02 -5.38 -4.75
CA PRO A 20 11.63 -4.38 -5.73
C PRO A 20 10.24 -3.81 -5.43
N ALA A 21 10.03 -2.53 -5.72
CA ALA A 21 8.73 -1.87 -5.57
C ALA A 21 7.61 -2.60 -6.36
N GLU A 22 7.95 -3.22 -7.49
CA GLU A 22 7.03 -4.02 -8.31
C GLU A 22 6.49 -5.26 -7.60
N LEU A 23 7.30 -5.93 -6.77
CA LEU A 23 6.82 -7.07 -5.99
C LEU A 23 5.91 -6.61 -4.86
N CYS A 24 6.24 -5.48 -4.23
CA CYS A 24 5.36 -4.88 -3.23
C CYS A 24 4.02 -4.48 -3.85
N LEU A 25 4.03 -3.90 -5.05
CA LEU A 25 2.84 -3.62 -5.85
C LEU A 25 2.01 -4.88 -6.08
N LYS A 26 2.60 -5.98 -6.57
CA LYS A 26 1.87 -7.24 -6.77
C LYS A 26 1.25 -7.79 -5.48
N ILE A 27 1.96 -7.65 -4.36
CA ILE A 27 1.42 -8.03 -3.06
C ILE A 27 0.24 -7.10 -2.71
N PHE A 28 0.36 -5.79 -2.88
CA PHE A 28 -0.74 -4.85 -2.63
C PHE A 28 -1.99 -5.13 -3.48
N HIS A 29 -1.83 -5.56 -4.73
CA HIS A 29 -2.96 -5.99 -5.56
C HIS A 29 -3.67 -7.22 -4.98
N LEU A 30 -2.93 -8.14 -4.35
CA LEU A 30 -3.47 -9.34 -3.70
C LEU A 30 -4.08 -9.06 -2.32
N LEU A 31 -3.80 -7.91 -1.72
CA LEU A 31 -4.19 -7.59 -0.34
C LEU A 31 -5.52 -6.83 -0.31
N ASP A 32 -6.42 -7.21 0.60
CA ASP A 32 -7.65 -6.46 0.91
C ASP A 32 -7.39 -5.17 1.70
N HIS A 33 -8.41 -4.31 1.83
CA HIS A 33 -8.30 -3.03 2.54
C HIS A 33 -7.73 -3.16 3.96
N GLN A 34 -8.05 -4.24 4.69
CA GLN A 34 -7.53 -4.47 6.05
C GLN A 34 -6.03 -4.75 6.04
N SER A 35 -5.58 -5.50 5.04
CA SER A 35 -4.17 -5.81 4.83
C SER A 35 -3.41 -4.58 4.33
N LEU A 36 -4.03 -3.74 3.50
CA LEU A 36 -3.51 -2.43 3.09
C LEU A 36 -3.46 -1.41 4.23
N ALA A 37 -4.39 -1.46 5.18
CA ALA A 37 -4.35 -0.65 6.39
C ALA A 37 -3.21 -1.08 7.35
N SER A 38 -2.89 -2.38 7.34
CA SER A 38 -1.81 -2.96 8.15
C SER A 38 -0.44 -2.85 7.47
N ALA A 39 -0.40 -2.68 6.13
CA ALA A 39 0.80 -2.58 5.33
C ALA A 39 1.84 -1.54 5.80
N PRO A 40 1.46 -0.31 6.20
CA PRO A 40 2.42 0.68 6.72
C PRO A 40 3.08 0.25 8.05
N GLN A 41 2.48 -0.71 8.76
CA GLN A 41 2.97 -1.22 10.04
C GLN A 41 3.96 -2.39 9.86
N VAL A 42 4.07 -2.96 8.65
CA VAL A 42 4.93 -4.11 8.38
C VAL A 42 6.40 -3.70 8.27
N CYS A 43 6.69 -2.67 7.48
CA CYS A 43 8.05 -2.13 7.34
C CYS A 43 8.03 -0.68 6.82
N ARG A 44 9.16 0.03 6.98
CA ARG A 44 9.31 1.43 6.54
C ARG A 44 9.11 1.61 5.03
N LYS A 45 9.56 0.63 4.23
CA LYS A 45 9.39 0.64 2.77
C LYS A 45 7.93 0.55 2.35
N TRP A 46 7.15 -0.33 2.97
CA TRP A 46 5.72 -0.43 2.72
C TRP A 46 4.98 0.82 3.17
N ARG A 47 5.41 1.45 4.27
CA ARG A 47 4.88 2.77 4.66
C ARG A 47 5.14 3.83 3.59
N THR A 48 6.32 3.86 2.97
CA THR A 48 6.60 4.78 1.86
C THR A 48 5.74 4.46 0.65
N LEU A 49 5.65 3.18 0.26
CA LEU A 49 4.87 2.74 -0.91
C LEU A 49 3.35 2.94 -0.74
N THR A 50 2.81 2.69 0.46
CA THR A 50 1.39 2.94 0.77
C THR A 50 1.05 4.43 0.90
N SER A 51 2.07 5.30 0.89
CA SER A 51 1.90 6.75 0.80
C SER A 51 1.97 7.25 -0.65
N ASP A 52 2.33 6.39 -1.60
CA ASP A 52 2.43 6.73 -3.02
C ASP A 52 1.06 6.70 -3.68
N ASP A 53 0.59 7.85 -4.15
CA ASP A 53 -0.75 8.01 -4.71
C ASP A 53 -0.93 7.28 -6.05
N GLU A 54 0.13 7.21 -6.87
CA GLU A 54 0.09 6.52 -8.15
C GLU A 54 -0.01 5.00 -7.98
N LEU A 55 0.56 4.47 -6.90
CA LEU A 55 0.39 3.07 -6.52
C LEU A 55 -1.09 2.73 -6.31
N TRP A 56 -1.82 3.55 -5.55
CA TRP A 56 -3.24 3.35 -5.31
C TRP A 56 -4.06 3.48 -6.59
N ARG A 57 -3.68 4.39 -7.51
CA ARG A 57 -4.30 4.47 -8.83
C ARG A 57 -4.14 3.18 -9.63
N LYS A 58 -2.94 2.60 -9.67
CA LYS A 58 -2.68 1.35 -10.39
C LYS A 58 -3.47 0.19 -9.79
N VAL A 59 -3.48 0.07 -8.46
CA VAL A 59 -4.26 -0.94 -7.73
C VAL A 59 -5.76 -0.79 -7.99
N PHE A 60 -6.28 0.44 -8.01
CA PHE A 60 -7.67 0.72 -8.35
C PHE A 60 -8.00 0.33 -9.79
N ASN A 61 -7.15 0.75 -10.73
CA ASN A 61 -7.29 0.46 -12.16
C ASN A 61 -7.27 -1.04 -12.47
N ASP A 62 -6.47 -1.81 -11.75
CA ASP A 62 -6.39 -3.27 -11.91
C ASP A 62 -7.64 -3.97 -11.33
N ARG A 63 -8.15 -3.51 -10.18
CA ARG A 63 -9.29 -4.13 -9.48
C ARG A 63 -10.65 -3.77 -10.09
N TRP A 64 -10.89 -2.50 -10.43
CA TRP A 64 -12.18 -2.02 -10.97
C TRP A 64 -12.12 -1.60 -12.45
N GLY A 65 -10.94 -1.57 -13.06
CA GLY A 65 -10.75 -1.17 -14.45
C GLY A 65 -10.45 0.32 -14.64
N ALA A 66 -9.91 0.64 -15.82
CA ALA A 66 -9.51 2.00 -16.18
C ALA A 66 -10.68 2.98 -16.32
N ASP A 67 -11.83 2.51 -16.78
CA ASP A 67 -13.06 3.31 -16.86
C ASP A 67 -13.53 3.76 -15.47
N ALA A 68 -13.56 2.85 -14.51
CA ALA A 68 -13.91 3.18 -13.13
C ALA A 68 -12.86 4.13 -12.54
N ALA A 69 -11.57 3.90 -12.80
CA ALA A 69 -10.52 4.80 -12.35
C ALA A 69 -10.75 6.22 -12.89
N ALA A 70 -11.00 6.38 -14.18
CA ALA A 70 -11.28 7.68 -14.78
C ALA A 70 -12.51 8.37 -14.15
N PHE A 71 -13.55 7.60 -13.80
CA PHE A 71 -14.75 8.14 -13.15
C PHE A 71 -14.51 8.58 -11.71
N TYR A 72 -13.79 7.78 -10.93
CA TYR A 72 -13.48 8.04 -9.53
C TYR A 72 -12.19 8.82 -9.33
N ALA A 73 -11.59 9.32 -10.41
CA ALA A 73 -10.36 10.08 -10.35
C ALA A 73 -10.52 11.22 -9.33
N PRO A 74 -9.64 11.31 -8.32
CA PRO A 74 -9.81 12.27 -7.26
C PRO A 74 -9.67 13.69 -7.82
N GLU A 75 -10.75 14.46 -7.78
CA GLU A 75 -10.70 15.88 -8.07
C GLU A 75 -10.25 16.65 -6.81
N GLY A 76 -9.09 17.32 -6.90
CA GLY A 76 -8.55 18.17 -5.82
C GLY A 76 -7.61 17.44 -4.86
N ALA A 77 -7.83 17.58 -3.54
CA ALA A 77 -6.91 17.12 -2.49
C ALA A 77 -7.13 15.68 -2.02
N ARG A 78 -8.01 14.91 -2.67
CA ARG A 78 -8.25 13.50 -2.31
C ARG A 78 -7.15 12.63 -2.91
N SER A 79 -6.69 11.65 -2.14
CA SER A 79 -5.74 10.66 -2.66
C SER A 79 -6.51 9.51 -3.31
N TRP A 80 -5.90 8.82 -4.27
CA TRP A 80 -6.39 7.54 -4.80
C TRP A 80 -6.60 6.51 -3.69
N LYS A 81 -5.86 6.64 -2.59
CA LYS A 81 -6.08 5.88 -1.36
C LYS A 81 -7.48 6.10 -0.77
N ASP A 82 -7.94 7.35 -0.67
CA ASP A 82 -9.27 7.67 -0.15
C ASP A 82 -10.36 7.15 -1.07
N VAL A 83 -10.15 7.29 -2.38
CA VAL A 83 -11.03 6.75 -3.42
C VAL A 83 -11.13 5.23 -3.32
N PHE A 84 -9.99 4.54 -3.17
CA PHE A 84 -9.94 3.09 -2.98
C PHE A 84 -10.73 2.66 -1.74
N VAL A 85 -10.52 3.32 -0.60
CA VAL A 85 -11.24 3.00 0.65
C VAL A 85 -12.74 3.27 0.53
N ALA A 86 -13.14 4.36 -0.14
CA ALA A 86 -14.54 4.67 -0.39
C ALA A 86 -15.21 3.64 -1.29
N GLN A 87 -14.53 3.23 -2.36
CA GLN A 87 -15.06 2.25 -3.32
C GLN A 87 -15.11 0.84 -2.76
N ASP A 88 -14.07 0.38 -2.04
CA ASP A 88 -14.05 -0.94 -1.38
C ASP A 88 -15.21 -1.07 -0.37
N ARG A 89 -15.56 0.03 0.32
CA ARG A 89 -16.75 0.08 1.16
C ARG A 89 -18.03 -0.08 0.33
N CYS A 90 -18.21 0.66 -0.76
CA CYS A 90 -19.40 0.53 -1.61
C CYS A 90 -19.53 -0.88 -2.21
N ASP A 91 -18.44 -1.49 -2.65
CA ASP A 91 -18.38 -2.82 -3.26
C ASP A 91 -18.83 -3.91 -2.26
N ARG A 92 -18.35 -3.86 -1.01
CA ARG A 92 -18.74 -4.82 0.04
C ARG A 92 -20.18 -4.69 0.51
N TYR A 93 -20.73 -3.47 0.53
CA TYR A 93 -22.06 -3.22 1.10
C TYR A 93 -23.18 -3.19 0.04
N GLY A 94 -22.87 -3.32 -1.25
CA GLY A 94 -23.81 -3.66 -2.32
C GLY A 94 -25.15 -2.95 -2.23
N LEU A 95 -25.15 -1.61 -2.34
CA LEU A 95 -26.36 -0.80 -2.55
C LEU A 95 -26.65 -0.65 -4.04
#